data_AF-A0A7J3VQA9-F1
#
_entry.id   AF-A0A7J3VQA9-F1
#
_cell.length_a   1.000
_cell.length_b   1.000
_cell.length_c   1.000
_cell.angle_alpha   90.00
_cell.angle_beta   90.00
_cell.angle_gamma   90.00
#
_symmetry.space_group_name_H-M   'P 1'
#
loop_
_entity.id
_entity.type
_entity.pdbx_description
1 polymer ?
#
loop_
_entity_poly.entity_id
_entity_poly.type
_entity_poly.pdbx_seq_one_letter_code
_entity_poly.pdbx_strand_id
1 'polypeptide(L)'
;MENIIAVYCNSSKGINSQDIPRHIRNRLDTAINLFSRLARSHADESVIRTIFFARSKDEAELYARLSSLPDARVEDCINIEDMVKKVLAMIGFYERRNAVKDMLNAGTSKRVYFVLSNWQWQYIEPLLRLKDQQFRFFFEGALDERGVEEIEVDRRMESIVRLNVENSIVDRLMGILASDLKG
;
A
#
# COMPACT_ATOMS: atom_id res chain seq x y z
N MET A 1 5.46 -7.86 16.08
CA MET A 1 5.66 -7.11 14.81
C MET A 1 4.41 -7.33 14.01
N GLU A 2 3.76 -6.26 13.56
CA GLU A 2 2.50 -6.34 12.82
C GLU A 2 2.79 -6.18 11.33
N ASN A 3 2.18 -6.99 10.50
CA ASN A 3 2.30 -6.94 9.04
C ASN A 3 0.94 -6.54 8.45
N ILE A 4 0.96 -5.57 7.54
CA ILE A 4 -0.24 -5.06 6.88
C ILE A 4 -0.04 -5.26 5.39
N ILE A 5 -0.97 -5.96 4.77
CA ILE A 5 -1.03 -6.17 3.33
C ILE A 5 -2.15 -5.26 2.79
N ALA A 6 -1.77 -4.16 2.16
CA ALA A 6 -2.71 -3.23 1.53
C ALA A 6 -2.81 -3.55 0.03
N VAL A 7 -3.97 -4.04 -0.41
CA VAL A 7 -4.20 -4.50 -1.78
C VAL A 7 -5.05 -3.48 -2.52
N TYR A 8 -4.49 -2.91 -3.59
CA TYR A 8 -5.20 -1.93 -4.41
C TYR A 8 -5.94 -2.63 -5.57
N CYS A 9 -7.26 -2.63 -5.54
CA CYS A 9 -8.12 -3.36 -6.46
C CYS A 9 -9.03 -2.44 -7.31
N ASN A 10 -8.71 -1.15 -7.43
CA ASN A 10 -9.44 -0.26 -8.33
C ASN A 10 -9.23 -0.69 -9.79
N SER A 11 -10.34 -0.61 -10.54
CA SER A 11 -10.37 -0.72 -11.99
C SER A 11 -11.25 0.39 -12.59
N SER A 12 -10.91 0.86 -13.77
CA SER A 12 -11.72 1.84 -14.52
C SER A 12 -13.04 1.26 -15.03
N LYS A 13 -13.13 -0.07 -15.15
CA LYS A 13 -14.36 -0.78 -15.54
C LYS A 13 -15.14 -1.19 -14.29
N GLY A 14 -16.43 -0.88 -14.26
CA GLY A 14 -17.33 -1.33 -13.19
C GLY A 14 -17.43 -2.85 -13.15
N ILE A 15 -17.60 -3.43 -11.95
CA ILE A 15 -17.32 -4.85 -11.74
C ILE A 15 -18.57 -5.64 -11.41
N ASN A 16 -18.70 -6.76 -12.11
CA ASN A 16 -19.62 -7.86 -11.85
C ASN A 16 -18.76 -9.06 -11.39
N SER A 17 -19.24 -9.82 -10.40
CA SER A 17 -18.61 -11.05 -9.88
C SER A 17 -18.10 -12.05 -10.93
N GLN A 18 -18.65 -12.05 -12.14
CA GLN A 18 -18.30 -12.97 -13.22
C GLN A 18 -17.18 -12.48 -14.14
N ASP A 19 -16.81 -11.19 -14.10
CA ASP A 19 -15.84 -10.60 -15.04
C ASP A 19 -14.80 -9.73 -14.32
N ILE A 20 -14.06 -10.35 -13.41
CA ILE A 20 -12.98 -9.67 -12.69
C ILE A 20 -11.78 -9.51 -13.61
N PRO A 21 -11.30 -8.27 -13.83
CA PRO A 21 -10.18 -8.03 -14.71
C PRO A 21 -8.91 -8.80 -14.28
N ARG A 22 -8.17 -9.33 -15.25
CA ARG A 22 -6.99 -10.17 -15.00
C ARG A 22 -5.92 -9.47 -14.15
N HIS A 23 -5.70 -8.18 -14.35
CA HIS A 23 -4.76 -7.39 -13.54
C HIS A 23 -5.17 -7.33 -12.06
N ILE A 24 -6.47 -7.33 -11.75
CA ILE A 24 -6.96 -7.42 -10.37
C ILE A 24 -6.72 -8.81 -9.81
N ARG A 25 -7.04 -9.87 -10.57
CA ARG A 25 -6.75 -11.26 -10.16
C ARG A 25 -5.28 -11.44 -9.82
N ASN A 26 -4.38 -10.92 -10.67
CA ASN A 26 -2.94 -10.97 -10.42
C ASN A 26 -2.56 -10.29 -9.10
N ARG A 27 -3.20 -9.16 -8.72
CA ARG A 27 -2.99 -8.52 -7.41
C ARG A 27 -3.53 -9.35 -6.25
N LEU A 28 -4.69 -10.00 -6.41
CA LEU A 28 -5.23 -10.92 -5.41
C LEU A 28 -4.28 -12.11 -5.20
N ASP A 29 -3.79 -12.72 -6.28
CA ASP A 29 -2.84 -13.82 -6.23
C ASP A 29 -1.52 -13.41 -5.56
N THR A 30 -1.00 -12.21 -5.88
CA THR A 30 0.17 -11.65 -5.19
C THR A 30 -0.09 -11.48 -3.70
N ALA A 31 -1.26 -10.97 -3.31
CA ALA A 31 -1.63 -10.79 -1.90
C ALA A 31 -1.73 -12.13 -1.16
N ILE A 32 -2.33 -13.16 -1.79
CA ILE A 32 -2.43 -14.52 -1.24
C ILE A 32 -1.03 -15.11 -1.04
N ASN A 33 -0.19 -15.06 -2.08
CA ASN A 33 1.17 -15.57 -2.01
C ASN A 33 2.01 -14.86 -0.94
N LEU A 34 1.86 -13.54 -0.82
CA LEU A 34 2.49 -12.74 0.22
C LEU A 34 2.01 -13.15 1.61
N PHE A 35 0.70 -13.27 1.81
CA PHE A 35 0.12 -13.73 3.07
C PHE A 35 0.68 -15.11 3.44
N SER A 36 0.64 -16.08 2.54
CA SER A 36 1.18 -17.43 2.80
C SER A 36 2.68 -17.44 3.09
N ARG A 37 3.45 -16.52 2.51
CA ARG A 37 4.89 -16.36 2.83
C ARG A 37 5.09 -15.77 4.23
N LEU A 38 4.31 -14.77 4.61
CA LEU A 38 4.37 -14.14 5.93
C LEU A 38 3.87 -15.10 7.02
N ALA A 39 2.75 -15.79 6.80
CA ALA A 39 2.19 -16.77 7.72
C ALA A 39 3.18 -17.90 8.03
N ARG A 40 3.90 -18.41 7.03
CA ARG A 40 4.98 -19.40 7.26
C ARG A 40 6.13 -18.88 8.14
N SER A 41 6.30 -17.58 8.24
CA SER A 41 7.37 -16.93 8.99
C SER A 41 6.92 -16.48 10.40
N HIS A 42 5.63 -16.62 10.73
CA HIS A 42 5.05 -16.15 11.99
C HIS A 42 4.22 -17.27 12.63
N ALA A 43 4.39 -17.51 13.92
CA ALA A 43 3.63 -18.54 14.64
C ALA A 43 2.15 -18.14 14.88
N ASP A 44 1.86 -16.84 14.86
CA ASP A 44 0.53 -16.27 15.07
C ASP A 44 0.16 -15.45 13.83
N GLU A 45 -0.83 -15.90 13.08
CA GLU A 45 -1.31 -15.23 11.86
C GLU A 45 -2.08 -13.95 12.16
N SER A 46 -2.57 -13.75 13.40
CA SER A 46 -3.34 -12.54 13.78
C SER A 46 -2.51 -11.25 13.72
N VAL A 47 -1.18 -11.39 13.64
CA VAL A 47 -0.26 -10.27 13.41
C VAL A 47 -0.22 -9.82 11.95
N ILE A 48 -0.89 -10.53 11.04
CA ILE A 48 -0.98 -10.21 9.62
C ILE A 48 -2.40 -9.74 9.34
N ARG A 49 -2.54 -8.52 8.84
CA ARG A 49 -3.83 -7.92 8.47
C ARG A 49 -3.83 -7.62 6.99
N THR A 50 -4.84 -8.12 6.28
CA THR A 50 -5.05 -7.78 4.88
C THR A 50 -6.17 -6.76 4.77
N ILE A 51 -5.98 -5.75 3.93
CA ILE A 51 -6.96 -4.71 3.66
C ILE A 51 -7.11 -4.56 2.15
N PHE A 52 -8.32 -4.79 1.66
CA PHE A 52 -8.67 -4.60 0.26
C PHE A 52 -9.23 -3.20 0.05
N PHE A 53 -8.65 -2.50 -0.91
CA PHE A 53 -9.06 -1.17 -1.32
C PHE A 53 -9.65 -1.23 -2.73
N ALA A 54 -10.89 -0.81 -2.89
CA ALA A 54 -11.57 -0.77 -4.18
C ALA A 54 -12.35 0.55 -4.36
N ARG A 55 -12.99 0.77 -5.50
CA ARG A 55 -13.69 2.03 -5.76
C ARG A 55 -14.92 2.20 -4.87
N SER A 56 -15.51 1.08 -4.47
CA SER A 56 -16.60 1.00 -3.50
C SER A 56 -16.32 -0.11 -2.47
N LYS A 57 -16.99 -0.05 -1.33
CA LYS A 57 -16.90 -1.11 -0.31
C LYS A 57 -17.41 -2.45 -0.84
N ASP A 58 -18.50 -2.45 -1.63
CA ASP A 58 -19.05 -3.67 -2.22
C ASP A 58 -18.05 -4.39 -3.14
N GLU A 59 -17.29 -3.64 -3.94
CA GLU A 59 -16.20 -4.20 -4.75
C GLU A 59 -15.08 -4.77 -3.87
N ALA A 60 -14.68 -4.04 -2.82
CA ALA A 60 -13.67 -4.52 -1.89
C ALA A 60 -14.10 -5.81 -1.16
N GLU A 61 -15.38 -5.92 -0.79
CA GLU A 61 -15.98 -7.12 -0.19
C GLU A 61 -16.04 -8.30 -1.17
N LEU A 62 -16.33 -8.05 -2.45
CA LEU A 62 -16.22 -9.07 -3.48
C LEU A 62 -14.80 -9.63 -3.54
N TYR A 63 -13.78 -8.77 -3.58
CA TYR A 63 -12.38 -9.19 -3.65
C TYR A 63 -11.90 -9.91 -2.40
N ALA A 64 -12.28 -9.41 -1.21
CA ALA A 64 -11.98 -10.08 0.04
C ALA A 64 -12.53 -11.52 0.05
N ARG A 65 -13.80 -11.69 -0.34
CA ARG A 65 -14.44 -13.03 -0.44
C ARG A 65 -13.71 -13.95 -1.42
N LEU A 66 -13.30 -13.43 -2.59
CA LEU A 66 -12.63 -14.25 -3.60
C LEU A 66 -11.21 -14.65 -3.22
N SER A 67 -10.52 -13.80 -2.47
CA SER A 67 -9.17 -14.10 -1.99
C SER A 67 -9.14 -15.18 -0.90
N SER A 68 -10.26 -15.40 -0.20
CA SER A 68 -10.36 -16.29 0.97
C SER A 68 -9.32 -16.00 2.07
N LEU A 69 -8.80 -14.77 2.13
CA LEU A 69 -7.85 -14.38 3.17
C LEU A 69 -8.57 -14.13 4.51
N PRO A 70 -8.01 -14.61 5.63
CA PRO A 70 -8.64 -14.50 6.95
C PRO A 70 -8.70 -13.04 7.42
N ASP A 71 -9.78 -12.70 8.13
CA ASP A 71 -10.02 -11.38 8.75
C ASP A 71 -9.73 -10.17 7.83
N ALA A 72 -9.96 -10.36 6.53
CA ALA A 72 -9.74 -9.33 5.53
C ALA A 72 -10.65 -8.12 5.78
N ARG A 73 -10.04 -6.95 5.95
CA ARG A 73 -10.75 -5.68 6.02
C ARG A 73 -10.97 -5.14 4.62
N VAL A 74 -11.97 -4.29 4.49
CA VAL A 74 -12.37 -3.67 3.23
C VAL A 74 -12.50 -2.17 3.42
N GLU A 75 -12.02 -1.42 2.46
CA GLU A 75 -12.11 0.03 2.42
C GLU A 75 -12.39 0.46 0.97
N ASP A 76 -13.15 1.53 0.82
CA ASP A 76 -13.20 2.24 -0.46
C ASP A 76 -11.96 3.14 -0.61
N CYS A 77 -11.57 3.45 -1.83
CA CYS A 77 -10.59 4.49 -2.11
C CYS A 77 -10.77 5.04 -3.51
N ILE A 78 -10.49 6.33 -3.66
CA ILE A 78 -10.59 7.00 -4.96
C ILE A 78 -9.38 6.65 -5.84
N ASN A 79 -8.19 6.64 -5.23
CA ASN A 79 -6.92 6.40 -5.90
C ASN A 79 -5.86 5.90 -4.90
N ILE A 80 -4.63 5.67 -5.38
CA ILE A 80 -3.52 5.22 -4.54
C ILE A 80 -3.18 6.20 -3.40
N GLU A 81 -3.27 7.51 -3.64
CA GLU A 81 -2.99 8.51 -2.59
C GLU A 81 -3.99 8.40 -1.43
N ASP A 82 -5.27 8.24 -1.73
CA ASP A 82 -6.34 8.07 -0.74
C ASP A 82 -6.17 6.75 0.02
N MET A 83 -5.90 5.64 -0.67
CA MET A 83 -5.55 4.36 -0.04
C MET A 83 -4.40 4.55 0.95
N VAL A 84 -3.34 5.22 0.54
CA VAL A 84 -2.17 5.46 1.39
C VAL A 84 -2.53 6.30 2.61
N LYS A 85 -3.31 7.38 2.46
CA LYS A 85 -3.75 8.20 3.60
C LYS A 85 -4.52 7.36 4.62
N LYS A 86 -5.43 6.51 4.15
CA LYS A 86 -6.18 5.58 5.00
C LYS A 86 -5.26 4.59 5.72
N VAL A 87 -4.30 3.98 5.00
CA VAL A 87 -3.31 3.07 5.60
C VAL A 87 -2.48 3.78 6.67
N LEU A 88 -1.96 4.97 6.38
CA LEU A 88 -1.16 5.75 7.32
C LEU A 88 -1.95 6.16 8.58
N ALA A 89 -3.22 6.53 8.42
CA ALA A 89 -4.11 6.79 9.54
C ALA A 89 -4.33 5.53 10.40
N MET A 90 -4.66 4.39 9.78
CA MET A 90 -4.91 3.12 10.48
C MET A 90 -3.73 2.63 11.31
N ILE A 91 -2.50 2.89 10.85
CA ILE A 91 -1.29 2.48 11.59
C ILE A 91 -0.85 3.48 12.66
N GLY A 92 -1.54 4.61 12.80
CA GLY A 92 -1.21 5.68 13.73
C GLY A 92 0.01 6.50 13.31
N PHE A 93 0.29 6.61 12.01
CA PHE A 93 1.49 7.28 11.50
C PHE A 93 1.55 8.76 11.90
N TYR A 94 0.42 9.47 11.80
CA TYR A 94 0.34 10.92 12.06
C TYR A 94 0.28 11.26 13.55
N GLU A 95 -0.49 10.51 14.34
CA GLU A 95 -0.61 10.70 15.79
C GLU A 95 0.75 10.65 16.48
N ARG A 96 1.62 9.74 16.01
CA ARG A 96 2.98 9.60 16.53
C ARG A 96 3.91 10.76 16.18
N ARG A 97 3.73 11.40 15.03
CA ARG A 97 4.52 12.59 14.68
C ARG A 97 4.18 13.79 15.56
N ASN A 98 2.94 13.85 16.03
CA ASN A 98 2.45 14.93 16.90
C ASN A 98 2.64 14.62 18.40
N ALA A 99 2.87 13.36 18.76
CA ALA A 99 3.13 12.96 20.14
C ALA A 99 4.56 13.36 20.57
N VAL A 100 4.64 14.18 21.61
CA VAL A 100 5.88 14.58 22.28
C VAL A 100 6.66 13.33 22.73
N LYS A 101 7.98 13.37 22.52
CA LYS A 101 8.98 12.28 22.54
C LYS A 101 8.98 11.29 23.72
N ASP A 102 8.20 11.50 24.78
CA ASP A 102 8.40 10.80 26.06
C ASP A 102 7.39 9.68 26.37
N MET A 103 6.47 9.35 25.45
CA MET A 103 5.46 8.29 25.67
C MET A 103 5.56 7.08 24.73
N LEU A 104 6.63 6.95 23.96
CA LEU A 104 6.76 5.88 22.97
C LEU A 104 7.43 4.63 23.57
N ASN A 105 6.72 3.97 24.46
CA ASN A 105 7.04 2.58 24.77
C ASN A 105 6.97 1.74 23.48
N ALA A 106 8.10 1.08 23.21
CA ALA A 106 8.24 0.03 22.23
C ALA A 106 7.10 -0.99 22.37
N GLY A 107 6.32 -1.17 21.30
CA GLY A 107 5.29 -2.20 21.27
C GLY A 107 5.37 -3.03 20.00
N THR A 108 5.22 -2.40 18.84
CA THR A 108 5.24 -3.15 17.58
C THR A 108 5.77 -2.29 16.44
N SER A 109 6.90 -2.71 15.86
CA SER A 109 7.24 -2.31 14.50
C SER A 109 6.15 -2.83 13.57
N LYS A 110 5.73 -1.98 12.64
CA LYS A 110 4.74 -2.28 11.61
C LYS A 110 5.40 -2.32 10.25
N ARG A 111 5.13 -3.38 9.50
CA ARG A 111 5.55 -3.54 8.11
C ARG A 111 4.31 -3.43 7.23
N VAL A 112 4.35 -2.54 6.26
CA VAL A 112 3.24 -2.29 5.34
C VAL A 112 3.69 -2.69 3.95
N TYR A 113 2.99 -3.66 3.36
CA TYR A 113 3.21 -4.17 2.02
C TYR A 113 2.10 -3.66 1.12
N PHE A 114 2.45 -2.83 0.15
CA PHE A 114 1.52 -2.38 -0.88
C PHE A 114 1.55 -3.35 -2.05
N VAL A 115 0.41 -4.01 -2.29
CA VAL A 115 0.20 -4.89 -3.45
C VAL A 115 -0.47 -4.08 -4.55
N LEU A 116 0.32 -3.70 -5.56
CA LEU A 116 -0.11 -2.88 -6.70
C LEU A 116 0.37 -3.51 -8.01
N SER A 117 -0.16 -3.08 -9.15
CA SER A 117 0.45 -3.39 -10.45
C SER A 117 1.89 -2.89 -10.51
N ASN A 118 2.75 -3.57 -11.27
CA ASN A 118 4.16 -3.21 -11.44
C ASN A 118 4.34 -1.74 -11.79
N TRP A 119 3.57 -1.15 -12.71
CA TRP A 119 3.72 0.26 -13.09
C TRP A 119 3.30 1.26 -11.99
N GLN A 120 2.63 0.83 -10.92
CA GLN A 120 2.09 1.69 -9.87
C GLN A 120 3.08 2.00 -8.74
N TRP A 121 4.28 1.39 -8.74
CA TRP A 121 5.28 1.61 -7.69
C TRP A 121 5.66 3.10 -7.52
N GLN A 122 5.66 3.86 -8.62
CA GLN A 122 6.02 5.28 -8.65
C GLN A 122 5.11 6.15 -7.77
N TYR A 123 3.85 5.74 -7.54
CA TYR A 123 2.90 6.51 -6.72
C TYR A 123 3.19 6.40 -5.23
N ILE A 124 3.89 5.34 -4.80
CA ILE A 124 4.25 5.09 -3.41
C ILE A 124 5.75 5.22 -3.13
N GLU A 125 6.56 5.50 -4.15
CA GLU A 125 8.02 5.61 -4.04
C GLU A 125 8.49 6.46 -2.84
N PRO A 126 7.88 7.64 -2.53
CA PRO A 126 8.30 8.42 -1.37
C PRO A 126 8.23 7.65 -0.05
N LEU A 127 7.24 6.75 0.13
CA LEU A 127 7.11 5.90 1.31
C LEU A 127 8.19 4.82 1.37
N LEU A 128 8.51 4.22 0.23
CA LEU A 128 9.53 3.16 0.14
C LEU A 128 10.91 3.69 0.55
N ARG A 129 11.17 4.99 0.32
CA ARG A 129 12.41 5.68 0.70
C ARG A 129 12.42 6.16 2.16
N LEU A 130 11.29 6.10 2.87
CA LEU A 130 11.20 6.60 4.24
C LEU A 130 11.96 5.68 5.21
N LYS A 131 13.00 6.24 5.85
CA LYS A 131 13.76 5.55 6.90
C LYS A 131 13.15 5.84 8.28
N ASP A 132 12.14 5.06 8.67
CA ASP A 132 11.56 5.08 10.02
C ASP A 132 11.89 3.76 10.75
N GLN A 133 12.19 3.85 12.05
CA GLN A 133 12.53 2.67 12.86
C GLN A 133 11.32 1.80 13.19
N GLN A 134 10.13 2.39 13.28
CA GLN A 134 8.90 1.71 13.66
C GLN A 134 8.09 1.29 12.43
N PHE A 135 8.06 2.12 11.38
CA PHE A 135 7.32 1.84 10.15
C PHE A 135 8.26 1.48 9.00
N ARG A 136 7.99 0.36 8.35
CA ARG A 136 8.70 -0.02 7.12
C ARG A 136 7.69 -0.28 6.01
N PHE A 137 7.94 0.27 4.83
CA PHE A 137 7.06 0.18 3.68
C PHE A 137 7.73 -0.64 2.58
N PHE A 138 6.93 -1.50 1.95
CA PHE A 138 7.37 -2.44 0.92
C PHE A 138 6.41 -2.39 -0.26
N PHE A 139 6.94 -2.68 -1.43
CA PHE A 139 6.18 -2.81 -2.66
C PHE A 139 6.20 -4.27 -3.12
N GLU A 140 5.02 -4.81 -3.39
CA GLU A 140 4.83 -6.17 -3.89
C GLU A 140 4.10 -6.06 -5.24
N GLY A 141 4.88 -6.11 -6.30
CA GLY A 141 4.41 -5.86 -7.65
C GLY A 141 3.64 -7.04 -8.25
N ALA A 142 2.45 -6.77 -8.77
CA ALA A 142 1.66 -7.71 -9.55
C ALA A 142 1.81 -7.43 -11.04
N LEU A 143 1.79 -8.48 -11.85
CA LEU A 143 1.84 -8.35 -13.30
C LEU A 143 0.56 -7.69 -13.83
N ASP A 144 0.71 -6.71 -14.72
CA ASP A 144 -0.37 -6.07 -15.46
C ASP A 144 -0.13 -6.31 -16.95
N GLU A 145 -0.90 -7.21 -17.55
CA GLU A 145 -0.74 -7.66 -18.94
C GLU A 145 -1.53 -6.81 -19.95
N ARG A 146 -2.22 -5.78 -19.47
CA ARG A 146 -2.99 -4.88 -20.33
C ARG A 146 -2.06 -4.09 -21.25
N GLY A 147 -2.60 -3.69 -22.40
CA GLY A 147 -1.93 -2.78 -23.31
C GLY A 147 -1.67 -1.41 -22.66
N VAL A 148 -0.66 -0.70 -23.17
CA VAL A 148 -0.25 0.61 -22.65
C VAL A 148 -1.42 1.60 -22.61
N GLU A 149 -2.28 1.59 -23.63
CA GLU A 149 -3.43 2.51 -23.71
C GLU A 149 -4.44 2.30 -22.57
N GLU A 150 -4.74 1.05 -22.21
CA GLU A 150 -5.64 0.74 -21.09
C GLU A 150 -5.03 1.13 -19.74
N ILE A 151 -3.73 0.90 -19.58
CA ILE A 151 -3.00 1.34 -18.38
C ILE A 151 -3.04 2.87 -18.27
N GLU A 152 -2.96 3.58 -19.39
CA GLU A 152 -2.93 5.04 -19.38
C GLU A 152 -4.27 5.69 -19.04
N VAL A 153 -5.39 4.97 -19.22
CA VAL A 153 -6.69 5.40 -18.70
C VAL A 153 -6.67 5.37 -17.18
N ASP A 154 -6.22 4.26 -16.57
CA ASP A 154 -6.10 4.16 -15.11
C ASP A 154 -5.09 5.17 -14.56
N ARG A 155 -3.96 5.36 -15.25
CA ARG A 155 -2.90 6.28 -14.84
C ARG A 155 -3.40 7.71 -14.60
N ARG A 156 -4.36 8.16 -15.40
CA ARG A 156 -4.97 9.51 -15.30
C ARG A 156 -5.83 9.69 -14.05
N MET A 157 -6.28 8.60 -13.44
CA MET A 157 -7.05 8.63 -12.19
C MET A 157 -6.15 8.62 -10.96
N GLU A 158 -4.88 8.23 -11.11
CA GLU A 158 -3.93 8.11 -10.01
C GLU A 158 -3.26 9.42 -9.64
N SER A 159 -2.92 9.56 -8.36
CA SER A 159 -2.19 10.71 -7.82
C SER A 159 -0.97 10.25 -7.03
N ILE A 160 0.15 10.97 -7.18
CA ILE A 160 1.39 10.67 -6.46
C ILE A 160 1.17 10.99 -4.97
N VAL A 161 1.58 10.07 -4.11
CA VAL A 161 1.56 10.27 -2.66
C VAL A 161 2.46 11.45 -2.29
N ARG A 162 1.87 12.45 -1.64
CA ARG A 162 2.61 13.55 -1.03
C ARG A 162 2.84 13.25 0.44
N LEU A 163 4.10 13.14 0.83
CA LEU A 163 4.45 13.07 2.25
C LEU A 163 4.54 14.50 2.80
N ASN A 164 3.63 14.85 3.70
CA ASN A 164 3.80 16.03 4.55
C ASN A 164 4.88 15.71 5.60
N VAL A 165 6.13 15.73 5.17
CA VAL A 165 7.28 15.68 6.06
C VAL A 165 7.65 17.14 6.32
N GLU A 166 7.44 17.63 7.53
CA GLU A 166 8.04 18.88 7.96
C GLU A 166 9.53 18.85 7.62
N ASN A 167 9.98 19.91 6.94
CA ASN A 167 11.16 20.02 6.08
C ASN A 167 12.52 19.51 6.61
N SER A 168 12.63 19.02 7.85
CA SER A 168 13.89 18.54 8.42
C SER A 168 14.54 17.34 7.71
N ILE A 169 13.78 16.53 6.97
CA ILE A 169 14.30 15.39 6.18
C ILE A 169 14.38 15.72 4.69
N VAL A 170 13.47 16.55 4.18
CA VAL A 170 13.49 17.00 2.78
C VAL A 170 14.69 17.92 2.54
N ASP A 171 15.07 18.77 3.50
CA ASP A 171 16.29 19.61 3.41
C ASP A 171 17.57 18.75 3.40
N ARG A 172 17.57 17.58 4.05
CA ARG A 172 18.69 16.64 3.99
C ARG A 172 18.75 15.84 2.67
N LEU A 173 17.61 15.54 2.06
CA LEU A 173 17.55 14.84 0.78
C LEU A 173 17.84 15.76 -0.41
N MET A 174 17.37 17.01 -0.38
CA MET A 174 17.68 18.03 -1.39
C MET A 174 19.15 18.45 -1.32
N GLY A 175 19.79 18.41 -0.14
CA GLY A 175 21.22 18.62 0.01
C GLY A 175 22.09 17.52 -0.63
N ILE A 176 21.62 16.27 -0.64
CA ILE A 176 22.34 15.12 -1.24
C ILE A 176 22.16 15.08 -2.77
N LEU A 177 20.97 15.44 -3.28
CA LEU A 177 20.75 15.52 -4.72
C LEU A 177 21.47 16.73 -5.36
N ALA A 178 21.69 17.81 -4.62
CA ALA A 178 22.46 18.96 -5.09
C ALA A 178 23.97 18.73 -5.13
N SER A 179 24.51 17.76 -4.37
CA SER A 179 25.95 17.43 -4.39
C SER A 179 26.33 16.48 -5.53
N ASP A 180 25.42 15.61 -5.98
CA ASP A 180 25.70 14.61 -7.02
C ASP A 180 25.54 15.13 -8.46
N LEU A 181 25.01 16.34 -8.65
CA LEU A 181 24.90 17.01 -9.96
C LEU A 181 26.08 17.95 -10.27
N LYS A 182 27.12 17.95 -9.44
CA LYS A 182 28.37 18.73 -9.64
C LYS A 182 29.63 17.85 -9.83
N GLY A 183 29.46 16.56 -10.10
CA GLY A 183 30.56 15.62 -10.42
C GLY A 183 30.63 15.33 -11.90
#